data_AF-A0AAW2LER0-F1
#
_entry.id   AF-A0AAW2LER0-F1
#
_cell.length_a   1.000
_cell.length_b   1.000
_cell.length_c   1.000
_cell.angle_alpha   90.00
_cell.angle_beta   90.00
_cell.angle_gamma   90.00
#
_symmetry.space_group_name_H-M   'P 1'
#
loop_
_entity.id
_entity.type
_entity.pdbx_description
1 polymer ?
#
loop_
_entity_poly.entity_id
_entity_poly.type
_entity_poly.pdbx_seq_one_letter_code
_entity_poly.pdbx_strand_id
1 'polypeptide(L)'
;MAIEQERAELKKEYLYLHPSDNPGLVLSSVHLDGTNFLGRSRPVYVSLGSKMRLGFIDGSFPKPVAGSKNLEKWKRVDLMITSWLWNSIAKEIRR
;
A
#
# COMPACT_ATOMS: atom_id res chain seq x y z
N MET A 1 20.99 14.36 -12.52
CA MET A 1 20.40 14.06 -13.84
C MET A 1 19.82 12.63 -13.93
N ALA A 2 20.61 11.56 -14.11
CA ALA A 2 20.05 10.20 -14.29
C ALA A 2 19.28 9.66 -13.06
N ILE A 3 19.86 9.82 -11.86
CA ILE A 3 19.24 9.38 -10.59
C ILE A 3 17.94 10.12 -10.28
N GLU A 4 17.85 11.40 -10.64
CA GLU A 4 16.65 12.22 -10.40
C GLU A 4 15.51 11.80 -11.33
N GLN A 5 15.82 11.46 -12.57
CA GLN A 5 14.85 10.92 -13.51
C GLN A 5 14.30 9.58 -13.02
N GLU A 6 15.18 8.67 -12.58
CA GLU A 6 14.78 7.37 -12.02
C GLU A 6 13.86 7.54 -10.81
N ARG A 7 14.18 8.47 -9.89
CA ARG A 7 13.32 8.81 -8.76
C ARG A 7 11.97 9.38 -9.17
N ALA A 8 11.92 10.17 -10.25
CA ALA A 8 10.69 10.75 -10.76
C ALA A 8 9.78 9.68 -11.39
N GLU A 9 10.34 8.74 -12.14
CA GLU A 9 9.60 7.59 -12.69
C GLU A 9 9.10 6.67 -11.58
N LEU A 10 9.96 6.35 -10.61
CA LEU A 10 9.56 5.56 -9.45
C LEU A 10 8.38 6.21 -8.73
N LYS A 11 8.45 7.52 -8.48
CA LYS A 11 7.36 8.28 -7.86
C LYS A 11 6.06 8.22 -8.65
N LYS A 12 6.13 8.18 -9.98
CA LYS A 12 4.94 8.05 -10.84
C LYS A 12 4.29 6.67 -10.66
N GLU A 13 5.07 5.60 -10.62
CA GLU A 13 4.59 4.23 -10.38
C GLU A 13 3.96 4.07 -8.98
N TYR A 14 4.60 4.62 -7.94
CA TYR A 14 4.06 4.58 -6.57
C TYR A 14 2.72 5.32 -6.43
N LEU A 15 2.47 6.34 -7.25
CA LEU A 15 1.26 7.16 -7.21
C LEU A 15 0.18 6.71 -8.21
N TYR A 16 0.50 5.72 -9.05
CA TYR A 16 -0.42 5.17 -10.03
C TYR A 16 -1.25 4.05 -9.40
N LEU A 17 -2.57 4.08 -9.61
CA LEU A 17 -3.47 2.96 -9.30
C LEU A 17 -3.89 2.30 -10.60
N HIS A 18 -3.72 0.98 -10.67
CA HIS A 18 -4.15 0.22 -11.84
C HIS A 18 -5.70 0.18 -11.88
N PRO A 19 -6.36 0.16 -13.05
CA PRO A 19 -7.82 0.10 -13.12
C PRO A 19 -8.48 -1.08 -12.39
N SER A 20 -7.73 -2.17 -12.15
CA SER A 20 -8.19 -3.31 -11.35
C SER A 20 -8.01 -3.14 -9.83
N ASP A 21 -7.25 -2.14 -9.39
CA ASP A 21 -7.07 -1.80 -7.98
C ASP A 21 -8.38 -1.19 -7.46
N ASN A 22 -9.09 -1.98 -6.66
CA ASN A 22 -10.35 -1.59 -6.06
C ASN A 22 -10.30 -1.78 -4.53
N PRO A 23 -11.10 -1.03 -3.75
CA PRO A 23 -11.05 -1.10 -2.29
C PRO A 23 -11.39 -2.48 -1.71
N GLY A 24 -12.11 -3.33 -2.46
CA GLY A 24 -12.55 -4.66 -2.03
C GLY A 24 -11.51 -5.76 -2.16
N LEU A 25 -10.31 -5.48 -2.70
CA LEU A 25 -9.25 -6.47 -2.83
C LEU A 25 -8.81 -6.99 -1.44
N VAL A 26 -8.70 -8.30 -1.32
CA VAL A 26 -8.14 -8.99 -0.15
C VAL A 26 -6.71 -9.44 -0.47
N LEU A 27 -5.73 -9.08 0.35
CA LEU A 27 -4.31 -9.34 0.08
C LEU A 27 -3.87 -10.76 0.40
N SER A 28 -4.65 -11.47 1.22
CA SER A 28 -4.37 -12.83 1.68
C SER A 28 -5.68 -13.60 1.85
N SER A 29 -5.73 -14.85 1.39
CA SER A 29 -6.88 -15.73 1.61
C SER A 29 -7.13 -16.04 3.09
N VAL A 30 -6.10 -15.88 3.93
CA VAL A 30 -6.20 -16.06 5.37
C VAL A 30 -6.06 -14.71 6.05
N HIS A 31 -7.07 -14.37 6.86
CA HIS A 31 -7.15 -13.11 7.56
C HIS A 31 -6.19 -13.07 8.75
N LEU A 32 -5.62 -11.89 9.01
CA LEU A 32 -4.80 -11.64 10.19
C LEU A 32 -5.71 -11.47 11.41
N ASP A 33 -5.54 -12.32 12.42
CA ASP A 33 -6.38 -12.35 13.64
C ASP A 33 -5.65 -11.79 14.89
N GLY A 34 -4.45 -11.23 14.70
CA GLY A 34 -3.60 -10.74 15.78
C GLY A 34 -2.69 -11.80 16.40
N THR A 35 -3.01 -13.08 16.28
CA THR A 35 -2.18 -14.20 16.77
C THR A 35 -1.31 -14.81 15.67
N ASN A 36 -1.76 -14.71 14.41
CA ASN A 36 -1.15 -15.41 13.29
C ASN A 36 -0.17 -14.56 12.46
N PHE A 37 0.16 -13.33 12.89
CA PHE A 37 0.95 -12.38 12.10
C PHE A 37 2.31 -12.94 11.64
N LEU A 38 3.07 -13.56 12.55
CA LEU A 38 4.38 -14.13 12.21
C LEU A 38 4.29 -15.24 11.16
N GLY A 39 3.24 -16.07 11.22
CA GLY A 39 3.03 -17.16 10.27
C GLY A 39 2.38 -16.73 8.95
N ARG A 40 1.62 -15.63 8.94
CA ARG A 40 0.68 -15.30 7.86
C ARG A 40 0.77 -13.88 7.31
N SER A 41 1.76 -13.08 7.72
CA SER A 41 2.01 -11.74 7.15
C SER A 41 2.69 -11.79 5.77
N ARG A 42 3.41 -12.87 5.45
CA ARG A 42 4.20 -12.97 4.20
C ARG A 42 3.38 -12.77 2.93
N PRO A 43 2.17 -13.34 2.75
CA PRO A 43 1.34 -13.07 1.57
C PRO A 43 0.94 -11.59 1.43
N VAL A 44 0.61 -10.92 2.54
CA VAL A 44 0.29 -9.49 2.57
C VAL A 44 1.50 -8.68 2.10
N TYR A 45 2.69 -8.98 2.63
CA TYR A 45 3.94 -8.34 2.22
C TYR A 45 4.24 -8.55 0.74
N VAL A 46 4.13 -9.78 0.23
CA VAL A 46 4.36 -10.11 -1.18
C VAL A 46 3.36 -9.39 -2.10
N SER A 47 2.08 -9.33 -1.73
CA SER A 47 1.04 -8.66 -2.51
C SER A 47 1.25 -7.15 -2.57
N LEU A 48 1.66 -6.52 -1.46
CA LEU A 48 2.01 -5.10 -1.45
C LEU A 48 3.32 -4.84 -2.22
N GLY A 49 4.30 -5.73 -2.13
CA GLY A 49 5.57 -5.64 -2.85
C GLY A 49 5.39 -5.69 -4.36
N SER A 50 4.61 -6.64 -4.86
CA SER A 50 4.33 -6.77 -6.32
C SER A 50 3.58 -5.57 -6.89
N LYS A 51 2.87 -4.81 -6.04
CA LYS A 51 2.16 -3.58 -6.40
C LYS A 51 2.96 -2.30 -6.11
N MET A 52 4.23 -2.41 -5.69
CA MET A 52 5.05 -1.26 -5.28
C MET A 52 4.38 -0.40 -4.21
N ARG A 53 3.88 -1.04 -3.14
CA ARG A 53 3.19 -0.37 -2.02
C ARG A 53 3.93 -0.43 -0.70
N LEU A 54 5.00 -1.23 -0.60
CA LEU A 54 5.77 -1.36 0.65
C LEU A 54 6.34 -0.03 1.14
N GLY A 55 6.71 0.87 0.22
CA GLY A 55 7.22 2.19 0.58
C GLY A 55 6.26 3.08 1.38
N PHE A 56 4.95 2.85 1.26
CA PHE A 56 3.96 3.54 2.09
C PHE A 56 3.93 3.01 3.54
N ILE A 57 4.30 1.73 3.73
CA ILE A 57 4.27 1.05 5.03
C ILE A 57 5.57 1.25 5.79
N ASP A 58 6.72 1.08 5.13
CA ASP A 58 8.04 1.20 5.75
C ASP A 58 8.56 2.65 5.82
N GLY A 59 7.86 3.59 5.19
CA GLY A 59 8.19 5.02 5.19
C GLY A 59 9.25 5.43 4.16
N SER A 60 9.76 4.51 3.32
CA SER A 60 10.69 4.84 2.23
C SER A 60 10.03 5.69 1.12
N PHE A 61 8.70 5.70 1.04
CA PHE A 61 7.91 6.62 0.21
C PHE A 61 7.02 7.53 1.08
N PRO A 62 7.61 8.55 1.72
CA PRO A 62 6.92 9.33 2.73
C PRO A 62 5.83 10.23 2.13
N LYS A 63 4.88 10.60 2.99
CA LYS A 63 3.82 11.57 2.66
C LYS A 63 4.42 12.88 2.14
N PRO A 64 3.99 13.36 0.96
CA PRO A 64 4.44 14.64 0.44
C PRO A 64 4.06 15.82 1.34
N VAL A 65 4.87 16.88 1.29
CA VAL A 65 4.58 18.15 1.99
C VAL A 65 3.23 18.75 1.57
N ALA A 66 2.62 19.50 2.48
CA ALA A 66 1.40 20.24 2.20
C ALA A 66 1.57 21.15 0.97
N GLY A 67 0.54 21.23 0.12
CA GLY A 67 0.59 21.97 -1.14
C GLY A 67 1.29 21.26 -2.31
N SER A 68 1.88 20.07 -2.10
CA SER A 68 2.42 19.27 -3.21
C SER A 68 1.31 18.83 -4.16
N LYS A 69 1.54 18.97 -5.47
CA LYS A 69 0.65 18.45 -6.53
C LYS A 69 0.40 16.93 -6.44
N ASN A 70 1.27 16.21 -5.73
CA ASN A 70 1.18 14.76 -5.56
C ASN A 70 0.47 14.33 -4.27
N LEU A 71 0.14 15.26 -3.36
CA LEU A 71 -0.44 14.92 -2.06
C LEU A 71 -1.77 14.17 -2.20
N GLU A 72 -2.66 14.62 -3.08
CA GLU A 72 -3.96 13.97 -3.28
C GLU A 72 -3.83 12.59 -3.95
N LYS A 73 -2.86 12.42 -4.85
CA LYS A 73 -2.55 11.11 -5.43
C LYS A 73 -2.00 10.16 -4.36
N TRP A 74 -1.10 10.65 -3.52
CA TRP A 74 -0.53 9.87 -2.43
C TRP A 74 -1.62 9.42 -1.45
N LYS A 75 -2.50 10.35 -1.02
CA LYS A 75 -3.64 10.04 -0.14
C LYS A 75 -4.56 8.99 -0.76
N ARG A 76 -4.82 9.06 -2.07
CA ARG A 76 -5.65 8.06 -2.75
C ARG A 76 -5.05 6.65 -2.66
N VAL A 77 -3.74 6.52 -2.89
CA VAL A 77 -3.05 5.22 -2.79
C VAL A 77 -3.00 4.75 -1.33
N ASP A 78 -2.73 5.65 -0.39
CA ASP A 78 -2.71 5.37 1.05
C ASP A 78 -4.06 4.83 1.56
N LEU A 79 -5.17 5.46 1.17
CA LEU A 79 -6.53 4.97 1.48
C LEU A 79 -6.85 3.63 0.80
N MET A 80 -6.32 3.39 -0.40
CA MET A 80 -6.46 2.10 -1.09
C MET A 80 -5.74 0.98 -0.32
N ILE A 81 -4.48 1.22 0.07
CA ILE A 81 -3.69 0.28 0.89
C ILE A 81 -4.40 0.01 2.22
N THR A 82 -4.91 1.06 2.86
CA THR A 82 -5.67 0.96 4.11
C THR A 82 -6.90 0.05 3.93
N SER A 83 -7.65 0.20 2.84
CA SER A 83 -8.80 -0.64 2.53
C SER A 83 -8.41 -2.11 2.36
N TRP A 84 -7.30 -2.38 1.67
CA TRP A 84 -6.79 -3.74 1.47
C TRP A 84 -6.31 -4.39 2.75
N LEU A 85 -5.61 -3.63 3.61
CA LEU A 85 -5.20 -4.10 4.93
C LEU A 85 -6.42 -4.38 5.80
N TRP A 86 -7.40 -3.48 5.82
CA TRP A 86 -8.65 -3.65 6.56
C TRP A 86 -9.39 -4.93 6.15
N ASN A 87 -9.48 -5.19 4.85
CA ASN A 87 -10.12 -6.39 4.32
C ASN A 87 -9.31 -7.67 4.57
N SER A 88 -8.02 -7.57 4.85
CA SER A 88 -7.15 -8.71 5.18
C SER A 88 -7.08 -9.01 6.68
N ILE A 89 -7.79 -8.25 7.51
CA ILE A 89 -7.87 -8.43 8.97
C ILE A 89 -9.16 -9.20 9.33
N ALA A 90 -9.08 -10.07 10.33
CA ALA A 90 -10.21 -10.86 10.80
C ALA A 90 -11.34 -9.92 11.31
N LYS A 91 -12.60 -10.26 11.05
CA LYS A 91 -13.74 -9.37 11.35
C LYS A 91 -13.86 -9.08 12.84
N GLU A 92 -13.43 -10.02 13.66
CA GLU A 92 -13.49 -10.03 15.11
C GLU A 92 -12.59 -8.95 15.74
N ILE A 93 -11.55 -8.51 15.02
CA ILE A 93 -10.61 -7.48 15.49
C ILE A 93 -10.66 -6.19 14.67
N ARG A 94 -11.49 -6.14 13.62
CA ARG A 94 -11.88 -4.89 12.95
C ARG A 94 -12.82 -4.12 13.89
N ARG A 95 -12.31 -3.10 14.57
CA ARG A 95 -13.09 -2.26 15.50
C ARG A 95 -13.43 -0.90 14.89
#